data_AF-A0A4Q6BFV9-F1
#
_entry.id   AF-A0A4Q6BFV9-F1
#
_cell.length_a   1.000
_cell.length_b   1.000
_cell.length_c   1.000
_cell.angle_alpha   90.00
_cell.angle_beta   90.00
_cell.angle_gamma   90.00
#
_symmetry.space_group_name_H-M   'P 1'
#
loop_
_entity.id
_entity.type
_entity.pdbx_description
1 polymer ?
#
loop_
_entity_poly.entity_id
_entity_poly.type
_entity_poly.pdbx_seq_one_letter_code
_entity_poly.pdbx_strand_id
1 'polypeptide(L)'
;MKKCFFILLAAGTLLMGCNSDKTPEATKVEETTNVSPTATVPDTAAKTLDTAVAKKTTKAQSSEAKATAELCDCINSSLKGMSPKVQNIFIRAGNSDRPLQVLQNEIVTISDAEQMELFEQLQRFSSEPQLQKCTDDIRKKYGLDDNDRQAQERFLQSAKANKDCELVYALIKIGMQQQPGAQTGN
;
A
#
# COMPACT_ATOMS: atom_id res chain seq x y z
N MET A 1 -25.50 -13.25 -12.25
CA MET A 1 -24.95 -13.07 -10.88
C MET A 1 -24.66 -11.59 -10.69
N LYS A 2 -25.48 -10.88 -9.90
CA LYS A 2 -25.26 -9.46 -9.60
C LYS A 2 -24.18 -9.36 -8.52
N LYS A 3 -23.00 -8.86 -8.87
CA LYS A 3 -21.89 -8.64 -7.94
C LYS A 3 -22.10 -7.28 -7.27
N CYS A 4 -22.33 -7.27 -5.96
CA CYS A 4 -22.37 -6.05 -5.16
C CYS A 4 -20.96 -5.46 -5.09
N PHE A 5 -20.77 -4.32 -5.77
CA PHE A 5 -19.62 -3.44 -5.58
C PHE A 5 -19.76 -2.77 -4.21
N PHE A 6 -18.93 -3.18 -3.24
CA PHE A 6 -18.73 -2.38 -2.04
C PHE A 6 -17.83 -1.20 -2.40
N ILE A 7 -18.45 -0.12 -2.84
CA ILE A 7 -17.88 1.22 -2.81
C ILE A 7 -17.87 1.63 -1.34
N LEU A 8 -16.74 1.44 -0.66
CA LEU A 8 -16.53 2.04 0.67
C LEU A 8 -15.89 3.41 0.49
N LEU A 9 -16.71 4.31 -0.03
CA LEU A 9 -16.62 5.76 0.07
C LEU A 9 -18.06 6.28 0.08
N ALA A 10 -18.82 5.88 1.09
CA ALA A 10 -20.15 6.39 1.36
C ALA A 10 -20.32 6.53 2.86
N ALA A 11 -20.39 7.79 3.28
CA ALA A 11 -20.82 8.18 4.61
C ALA A 11 -22.18 7.55 4.95
N GLY A 12 -22.31 7.09 6.19
CA GLY A 12 -23.57 7.00 6.92
C GLY A 12 -24.69 6.17 6.30
N THR A 13 -24.84 4.93 6.73
CA THR A 13 -26.08 4.44 7.37
C THR A 13 -25.85 3.07 7.99
N LEU A 14 -25.90 3.04 9.33
CA LEU A 14 -26.26 1.85 10.10
C LEU A 14 -27.61 1.35 9.59
N LEU A 15 -27.72 0.06 9.24
CA LEU A 15 -28.89 -0.76 9.59
C LEU A 15 -28.47 -2.24 9.66
N MET A 16 -29.08 -2.90 10.64
CA MET A 16 -28.77 -4.18 11.24
C MET A 16 -28.87 -5.41 10.32
N GLY A 17 -28.15 -6.46 10.74
CA GLY A 17 -28.76 -7.79 10.88
C GLY A 17 -28.23 -8.88 9.95
N CYS A 18 -27.44 -9.81 10.50
CA CYS A 18 -27.85 -11.22 10.67
C CYS A 18 -26.75 -12.02 11.40
N ASN A 19 -27.13 -12.55 12.57
CA ASN A 19 -26.47 -13.63 13.30
C ASN A 19 -26.36 -14.91 12.46
N SER A 20 -25.32 -15.71 12.65
CA SER A 20 -25.41 -16.98 13.41
C SER A 20 -24.14 -17.81 13.30
N ASP A 21 -23.69 -18.24 14.48
CA ASP A 21 -22.91 -19.42 14.86
C ASP A 21 -22.49 -20.45 13.78
N LYS A 22 -21.19 -20.77 13.79
CA LYS A 22 -20.71 -22.15 14.04
C LYS A 22 -19.19 -22.21 14.20
N THR A 23 -18.76 -22.49 15.44
CA THR A 23 -17.50 -23.19 15.78
C THR A 23 -17.85 -24.68 15.92
N PRO A 24 -17.09 -25.61 15.32
CA PRO A 24 -15.96 -26.30 16.01
C PRO A 24 -14.79 -26.54 15.02
N GLU A 25 -13.61 -27.04 15.33
CA GLU A 25 -13.10 -27.88 16.41
C GLU A 25 -11.55 -27.78 16.38
N ALA A 26 -10.91 -27.99 17.53
CA ALA A 26 -9.46 -28.06 17.66
C ALA A 26 -8.91 -29.37 17.07
N THR A 27 -7.81 -29.29 16.31
CA THR A 27 -6.96 -30.45 16.01
C THR A 27 -5.56 -30.20 16.54
N LYS A 28 -5.10 -31.20 17.30
CA LYS A 28 -3.82 -31.35 18.00
C LYS A 28 -2.81 -32.07 17.09
N VAL A 29 -1.55 -32.10 17.54
CA VAL A 29 -0.38 -32.94 17.12
C VAL A 29 0.26 -32.46 15.79
N GLU A 30 1.58 -32.32 15.60
CA GLU A 30 2.75 -33.00 16.16
C GLU A 30 3.97 -32.08 16.37
N GLU A 31 4.75 -32.49 17.38
CA GLU A 31 6.11 -32.09 17.71
C GLU A 31 7.09 -32.76 16.73
N THR A 32 8.04 -32.00 16.18
CA THR A 32 9.25 -32.60 15.60
C THR A 32 10.45 -31.70 15.86
N THR A 33 11.25 -32.15 16.82
CA THR A 33 12.66 -31.84 17.00
C THR A 33 13.40 -32.18 15.70
N ASN A 34 14.35 -31.36 15.22
CA ASN A 34 15.79 -31.66 15.31
C ASN A 34 16.72 -30.73 14.49
N VAL A 35 17.90 -30.50 15.07
CA VAL A 35 19.22 -30.10 14.53
C VAL A 35 19.44 -28.75 13.81
N SER A 36 20.19 -27.91 14.53
CA SER A 36 21.19 -26.98 14.00
C SER A 36 22.30 -27.73 13.22
N PRO A 37 22.95 -27.09 12.23
CA PRO A 37 24.33 -26.70 12.53
C PRO A 37 24.73 -25.31 12.04
N THR A 38 25.51 -24.67 12.89
CA THR A 38 26.44 -23.58 12.64
C THR A 38 27.37 -23.88 11.45
N ALA A 39 27.45 -22.97 10.49
CA ALA A 39 28.61 -22.86 9.60
C ALA A 39 28.85 -21.40 9.18
N THR A 40 29.88 -20.87 9.81
CA THR A 40 30.80 -19.76 9.54
C THR A 40 30.81 -19.13 8.13
N VAL A 41 30.85 -17.80 8.17
CA VAL A 41 31.16 -16.79 7.15
C VAL A 41 32.50 -17.05 6.42
N PRO A 42 32.60 -16.70 5.13
CA PRO A 42 33.80 -16.07 4.62
C PRO A 42 33.53 -14.65 4.13
N ASP A 43 34.22 -13.75 4.82
CA ASP A 43 34.62 -12.40 4.46
C ASP A 43 35.32 -12.45 3.09
N THR A 44 35.08 -11.49 2.19
CA THR A 44 36.10 -10.85 1.32
C THR A 44 35.46 -9.93 0.28
N ALA A 45 36.05 -8.73 0.24
CA ALA A 45 36.14 -7.76 -0.87
C ALA A 45 34.99 -6.76 -1.06
N ALA A 46 35.11 -5.70 -0.26
CA ALA A 46 34.92 -4.33 -0.74
C ALA A 46 35.59 -4.12 -2.10
N LYS A 47 34.81 -3.65 -3.06
CA LYS A 47 35.31 -2.96 -4.26
C LYS A 47 34.54 -1.65 -4.38
N THR A 48 35.08 -0.64 -3.72
CA THR A 48 34.88 0.77 -4.06
C THR A 48 35.37 0.98 -5.49
N LEU A 49 34.50 1.48 -6.35
CA LEU A 49 34.91 2.24 -7.53
C LEU A 49 33.88 3.34 -7.78
N ASP A 50 34.28 4.53 -7.34
CA ASP A 50 34.09 5.84 -7.95
C ASP A 50 32.84 6.12 -8.80
N THR A 51 32.04 7.04 -8.26
CA THR A 51 31.71 8.32 -8.90
C THR A 51 31.56 8.28 -10.42
N ALA A 52 30.41 7.80 -10.89
CA ALA A 52 29.85 8.20 -12.17
C ALA A 52 28.84 9.32 -11.92
N VAL A 53 29.37 10.54 -11.99
CA VAL A 53 28.74 11.80 -12.40
C VAL A 53 27.29 11.65 -12.86
N ALA A 54 26.42 12.45 -12.23
CA ALA A 54 25.07 12.79 -12.65
C ALA A 54 24.97 13.02 -14.17
N LYS A 55 24.73 11.96 -14.92
CA LYS A 55 24.24 12.04 -16.29
C LYS A 55 22.74 11.89 -16.19
N LYS A 56 22.07 13.04 -16.11
CA LYS A 56 20.64 13.24 -16.35
C LYS A 56 20.35 12.77 -17.77
N THR A 57 20.36 11.46 -17.95
CA THR A 57 20.06 10.79 -19.19
C THR A 57 18.56 10.73 -19.20
N THR A 58 17.95 11.63 -19.97
CA THR A 58 16.56 11.58 -20.39
C THR A 58 16.31 10.26 -21.13
N LYS A 59 16.30 9.14 -20.40
CA LYS A 59 15.56 7.95 -20.81
C LYS A 59 14.14 8.46 -20.96
N ALA A 60 13.55 8.30 -22.14
CA ALA A 60 12.11 8.51 -22.31
C ALA A 60 11.43 7.69 -21.19
N GLN A 61 10.99 8.37 -20.14
CA GLN A 61 10.30 7.72 -19.04
C GLN A 61 9.06 7.08 -19.65
N SER A 62 8.82 5.82 -19.32
CA SER A 62 7.62 5.13 -19.76
C SER A 62 6.38 5.91 -19.28
N SER A 63 5.25 5.70 -19.94
CA SER A 63 3.97 6.29 -19.54
C SER A 63 3.68 6.07 -18.06
N GLU A 64 3.98 4.88 -17.56
CA GLU A 64 3.78 4.47 -16.17
C GLU A 64 4.70 5.24 -15.21
N ALA A 65 5.97 5.43 -15.57
CA ALA A 65 6.90 6.19 -14.73
C ALA A 65 6.49 7.67 -14.62
N LYS A 66 6.01 8.27 -15.72
CA LYS A 66 5.50 9.66 -15.72
C LYS A 66 4.20 9.78 -14.93
N ALA A 67 3.27 8.87 -15.17
CA ALA A 67 1.99 8.82 -14.46
C ALA A 67 2.20 8.60 -12.95
N THR A 68 3.16 7.76 -12.57
CA THR A 68 3.53 7.54 -11.17
C THR A 68 4.06 8.84 -10.55
N ALA A 69 4.99 9.53 -11.21
CA ALA A 69 5.52 10.80 -10.70
C ALA A 69 4.40 11.84 -10.50
N GLU A 70 3.52 12.02 -11.49
CA GLU A 70 2.38 12.94 -11.38
C GLU A 70 1.40 12.53 -10.27
N LEU A 71 1.19 11.23 -10.07
CA LEU A 71 0.35 10.72 -8.99
C LEU A 71 0.95 11.00 -7.62
N CYS A 72 2.27 10.83 -7.48
CA CYS A 72 2.98 11.15 -6.24
C CYS A 72 2.93 12.64 -5.92
N ASP A 73 3.15 13.50 -6.92
CA ASP A 73 3.04 14.94 -6.74
C ASP A 73 1.63 15.35 -6.30
N CYS A 74 0.61 14.74 -6.91
CA CYS A 74 -0.77 14.98 -6.51
C CYS A 74 -1.03 14.54 -5.06
N ILE A 75 -0.75 13.28 -4.73
CA ILE A 75 -1.04 12.74 -3.41
C ILE A 75 -0.26 13.50 -2.34
N ASN A 76 1.04 13.76 -2.55
CA ASN A 76 1.85 14.54 -1.63
C ASN A 76 1.31 15.95 -1.43
N SER A 77 0.75 16.58 -2.48
CA SER A 77 0.12 17.89 -2.37
C SER A 77 -1.17 17.85 -1.56
N SER A 78 -2.02 16.84 -1.77
CA SER A 78 -3.24 16.62 -0.99
C SER A 78 -2.95 16.22 0.46
N LEU A 79 -1.78 15.62 0.73
CA LEU A 79 -1.38 15.12 2.04
C LEU A 79 -0.49 16.08 2.84
N LYS A 80 -0.25 17.31 2.36
CA LYS A 80 0.57 18.32 3.07
C LYS A 80 0.10 18.61 4.51
N GLY A 81 -1.16 18.34 4.83
CA GLY A 81 -1.73 18.50 6.17
C GLY A 81 -1.80 17.23 7.02
N MET A 82 -1.42 16.07 6.49
CA MET A 82 -1.45 14.80 7.21
C MET A 82 -0.28 14.72 8.18
N SER A 83 -0.50 14.30 9.42
CA SER A 83 0.56 14.24 10.42
C SER A 83 1.61 13.19 10.02
N PRO A 84 2.91 13.45 10.26
CA PRO A 84 3.97 12.49 9.92
C PRO A 84 3.78 11.13 10.59
N LYS A 85 3.14 11.10 11.77
CA LYS A 85 2.80 9.86 12.48
C LYS A 85 1.83 9.00 11.67
N VAL A 86 0.76 9.59 11.15
CA VAL A 86 -0.23 8.88 10.30
C VAL A 86 0.43 8.40 9.02
N GLN A 87 1.22 9.24 8.35
CA GLN A 87 1.96 8.85 7.14
C GLN A 87 2.87 7.64 7.41
N ASN A 88 3.60 7.64 8.53
CA ASN A 88 4.50 6.55 8.90
C ASN A 88 3.77 5.23 9.18
N ILE A 89 2.55 5.26 9.71
CA ILE A 89 1.73 4.04 9.88
C ILE A 89 1.48 3.39 8.52
N PHE A 90 1.05 4.19 7.52
CA PHE A 90 0.85 3.68 6.16
C PHE A 90 2.14 3.19 5.52
N ILE A 91 3.23 3.94 5.62
CA ILE A 91 4.52 3.55 5.04
C ILE A 91 5.02 2.24 5.64
N ARG A 92 4.97 2.06 6.98
CA ARG A 92 5.34 0.80 7.63
C ARG A 92 4.48 -0.37 7.16
N ALA A 93 3.16 -0.17 7.10
CA ALA A 93 2.25 -1.19 6.58
C ALA A 93 2.56 -1.54 5.12
N GLY A 94 2.68 -0.55 4.24
CA GLY A 94 2.99 -0.73 2.83
C GLY A 94 4.33 -1.40 2.56
N ASN A 95 5.32 -1.23 3.44
CA ASN A 95 6.61 -1.89 3.30
C ASN A 95 6.63 -3.35 3.81
N SER A 96 5.58 -3.81 4.50
CA SER A 96 5.43 -5.19 4.95
C SER A 96 4.97 -6.15 3.83
N ASP A 97 5.21 -7.45 4.00
CA ASP A 97 4.62 -8.51 3.16
C ASP A 97 3.13 -8.74 3.46
N ARG A 98 2.68 -8.32 4.65
CA ARG A 98 1.27 -8.36 5.06
C ARG A 98 0.73 -6.95 5.40
N PRO A 99 0.66 -6.03 4.41
CA PRO A 99 0.24 -4.65 4.63
C PRO A 99 -1.04 -4.46 5.43
N LEU A 100 -2.11 -5.18 5.09
CA LEU A 100 -3.38 -5.03 5.82
C LEU A 100 -3.27 -5.46 7.28
N GLN A 101 -2.56 -6.55 7.56
CA GLN A 101 -2.38 -7.03 8.92
C GLN A 101 -1.52 -6.06 9.74
N VAL A 102 -0.42 -5.56 9.16
CA VAL A 102 0.43 -4.58 9.85
C VAL A 102 -0.31 -3.27 10.08
N LEU A 103 -1.08 -2.79 9.10
CA LEU A 103 -1.91 -1.59 9.26
C LEU A 103 -2.91 -1.75 10.42
N GLN A 104 -3.63 -2.88 10.47
CA GLN A 104 -4.56 -3.16 11.56
C GLN A 104 -3.86 -3.21 12.92
N ASN A 105 -2.71 -3.89 13.00
CA ASN A 105 -1.92 -3.98 14.23
C ASN A 105 -1.45 -2.59 14.69
N GLU A 106 -0.94 -1.77 13.77
CA GLU A 106 -0.49 -0.41 14.08
C GLU A 106 -1.64 0.45 14.63
N ILE A 107 -2.82 0.37 14.01
CA ILE A 107 -4.01 1.12 14.45
C ILE A 107 -4.47 0.70 15.86
N VAL A 108 -4.47 -0.60 16.20
CA VAL A 108 -4.88 -1.02 17.55
C VAL A 108 -3.82 -0.75 18.62
N THR A 109 -2.57 -0.49 18.23
CA THR A 109 -1.47 -0.20 19.18
C THR A 109 -1.34 1.28 19.55
N ILE A 110 -1.96 2.17 18.78
CA ILE A 110 -2.02 3.60 19.10
C ILE A 110 -3.20 3.91 20.02
N SER A 111 -3.11 5.01 20.77
CA SER A 111 -4.16 5.43 21.70
C SER A 111 -5.46 5.82 20.98
N ASP A 112 -6.60 5.78 21.68
CA ASP A 112 -7.91 6.15 21.11
C ASP A 112 -7.92 7.56 20.51
N ALA A 113 -7.25 8.52 21.16
CA ALA A 113 -7.09 9.87 20.64
C ALA A 113 -6.37 9.90 19.28
N GLU A 114 -5.36 9.07 19.12
CA GLU A 114 -4.58 8.97 17.88
C GLU A 114 -5.32 8.19 16.80
N GLN A 115 -6.15 7.21 17.18
CA GLN A 115 -7.05 6.54 16.25
C GLN A 115 -8.06 7.55 15.69
N MET A 116 -8.66 8.38 16.54
CA MET A 116 -9.57 9.45 16.10
C MET A 116 -8.88 10.42 15.14
N GLU A 117 -7.68 10.90 15.48
CA GLU A 117 -6.89 11.76 14.59
C GLU A 117 -6.63 11.08 13.22
N LEU A 118 -6.25 9.81 13.22
CA LEU A 118 -6.03 9.03 12.01
C LEU A 118 -7.31 8.93 11.16
N PHE A 119 -8.45 8.64 11.78
CA PHE A 119 -9.74 8.57 11.08
C PHE A 119 -10.16 9.93 10.51
N GLU A 120 -10.00 11.02 11.26
CA GLU A 120 -10.30 12.38 10.78
C GLU A 120 -9.42 12.76 9.57
N GLN A 121 -8.12 12.46 9.64
CA GLN A 121 -7.20 12.75 8.53
C GLN A 121 -7.51 11.91 7.30
N LEU A 122 -7.86 10.63 7.48
CA LEU A 122 -8.31 9.77 6.39
C LEU A 122 -9.62 10.25 5.77
N GLN A 123 -10.58 10.64 6.60
CA GLN A 123 -11.85 11.17 6.13
C GLN A 123 -11.62 12.44 5.31
N ARG A 124 -10.81 13.39 5.81
CA ARG A 124 -10.45 14.61 5.09
C ARG A 124 -9.80 14.29 3.74
N PHE A 125 -8.79 13.41 3.73
CA PHE A 125 -8.12 12.97 2.52
C PHE A 125 -9.10 12.36 1.50
N SER A 126 -9.99 11.47 1.96
CA SER A 126 -10.98 10.82 1.10
C SER A 126 -12.03 11.79 0.54
N SER A 127 -12.28 12.89 1.24
CA SER A 127 -13.22 13.94 0.84
C SER A 127 -12.59 15.03 -0.02
N GLU A 128 -11.27 15.01 -0.24
CA GLU A 128 -10.52 16.05 -0.95
C GLU A 128 -10.83 15.98 -2.47
N PRO A 129 -11.63 16.90 -3.04
CA PRO A 129 -12.09 16.78 -4.43
C PRO A 129 -10.92 16.89 -5.44
N GLN A 130 -9.84 17.57 -5.04
CA GLN A 130 -8.65 17.72 -5.86
C GLN A 130 -7.93 16.39 -6.10
N LEU A 131 -7.95 15.48 -5.12
CA LEU A 131 -7.35 14.16 -5.25
C LEU A 131 -8.11 13.31 -6.27
N GLN A 132 -9.43 13.30 -6.19
CA GLN A 132 -10.25 12.57 -7.16
C GLN A 132 -10.04 13.13 -8.57
N LYS A 133 -10.07 14.46 -8.71
CA LYS A 133 -9.82 15.09 -10.00
C LYS A 133 -8.44 14.76 -10.56
N CYS A 134 -7.39 14.83 -9.75
CA CYS A 134 -6.04 14.55 -10.25
C CYS A 134 -5.88 13.08 -10.65
N THR A 135 -6.47 12.15 -9.90
CA THR A 135 -6.36 10.72 -10.18
C THR A 135 -7.10 10.37 -11.47
N ASP A 136 -8.27 10.97 -11.69
CA ASP A 136 -9.02 10.84 -12.95
C ASP A 136 -8.29 11.49 -14.14
N ASP A 137 -7.70 12.67 -13.96
CA ASP A 137 -6.93 13.36 -15.00
C ASP A 137 -5.69 12.53 -15.42
N ILE A 138 -4.96 11.96 -14.44
CA ILE A 138 -3.83 11.06 -14.69
C ILE A 138 -4.31 9.79 -15.38
N ARG A 139 -5.36 9.13 -14.87
CA ARG A 139 -5.94 7.93 -15.47
C ARG A 139 -6.28 8.15 -16.95
N LYS A 140 -6.97 9.25 -17.25
CA LYS A 140 -7.37 9.61 -18.62
C LYS A 140 -6.17 9.95 -19.50
N LYS A 141 -5.21 10.74 -18.99
CA LYS A 141 -4.02 11.19 -19.73
C LYS A 141 -3.11 10.03 -20.14
N TYR A 142 -3.02 8.99 -19.30
CA TYR A 142 -2.14 7.84 -19.55
C TYR A 142 -2.88 6.56 -19.94
N GLY A 143 -4.21 6.60 -20.06
CA GLY A 143 -5.02 5.45 -20.46
C GLY A 143 -4.97 4.29 -19.47
N LEU A 144 -5.01 4.59 -18.16
CA LEU A 144 -4.89 3.59 -17.11
C LEU A 144 -6.21 2.85 -16.91
N ASP A 145 -6.17 1.52 -16.95
CA ASP A 145 -7.30 0.67 -16.59
C ASP A 145 -7.11 0.15 -15.16
N ASP A 146 -8.06 0.47 -14.28
CA ASP A 146 -8.05 0.00 -12.89
C ASP A 146 -8.18 -1.52 -12.78
N ASN A 147 -8.59 -2.21 -13.84
CA ASN A 147 -8.70 -3.67 -13.88
C ASN A 147 -7.44 -4.34 -14.45
N ASP A 148 -6.51 -3.57 -15.04
CA ASP A 148 -5.25 -4.11 -15.54
C ASP A 148 -4.24 -4.27 -14.38
N ARG A 149 -4.23 -5.47 -13.82
CA ARG A 149 -3.32 -5.84 -12.73
C ARG A 149 -1.84 -5.73 -13.11
N GLN A 150 -1.48 -5.99 -14.37
CA GLN A 150 -0.09 -5.82 -14.81
C GLN A 150 0.29 -4.34 -14.89
N ALA A 151 -0.63 -3.47 -15.32
CA ALA A 151 -0.43 -2.03 -15.22
C ALA A 151 -0.24 -1.61 -13.75
N GLN A 152 -1.12 -2.02 -12.84
CA GLN A 152 -1.00 -1.70 -11.41
C GLN A 152 0.36 -2.16 -10.82
N GLU A 153 0.85 -3.35 -11.17
CA GLU A 153 2.16 -3.84 -10.72
C GLU A 153 3.32 -3.00 -11.28
N ARG A 154 3.25 -2.56 -12.54
CA ARG A 154 4.25 -1.64 -13.14
C ARG A 154 4.22 -0.26 -12.48
N PHE A 155 3.04 0.24 -12.12
CA PHE A 155 2.89 1.44 -11.30
C PHE A 155 3.53 1.28 -9.94
N LEU A 156 3.23 0.17 -9.26
CA LEU A 156 3.77 -0.12 -7.95
C LEU A 156 5.31 -0.22 -7.97
N GLN A 157 5.89 -0.86 -9.00
CA GLN A 157 7.34 -0.91 -9.18
C GLN A 157 7.95 0.48 -9.44
N SER A 158 7.28 1.29 -10.26
CA SER A 158 7.71 2.66 -10.53
C SER A 158 7.66 3.53 -9.27
N ALA A 159 6.62 3.37 -8.46
CA ALA A 159 6.45 4.09 -7.20
C ALA A 159 7.50 3.65 -6.17
N LYS A 160 7.77 2.34 -6.08
CA LYS A 160 8.82 1.79 -5.21
C LYS A 160 10.21 2.35 -5.53
N ALA A 161 10.49 2.59 -6.82
CA ALA A 161 11.78 3.11 -7.26
C ALA A 161 11.96 4.62 -6.96
N ASN A 162 10.89 5.34 -6.61
CA ASN A 162 10.91 6.77 -6.34
C ASN A 162 10.69 7.04 -4.84
N LYS A 163 11.69 7.62 -4.17
CA LYS A 163 11.60 7.92 -2.72
C LYS A 163 10.50 8.93 -2.38
N ASP A 164 10.21 9.86 -3.29
CA ASP A 164 9.14 10.85 -3.09
C ASP A 164 7.74 10.20 -3.18
N CYS A 165 7.67 8.94 -3.57
CA CYS A 165 6.44 8.17 -3.72
C CYS A 165 6.21 7.15 -2.59
N GLU A 166 6.99 7.13 -1.51
CA GLU A 166 6.90 6.06 -0.49
C GLU A 166 5.48 5.89 0.07
N LEU A 167 4.80 6.99 0.38
CA LEU A 167 3.43 6.94 0.87
C LEU A 167 2.44 6.46 -0.20
N VAL A 168 2.63 6.89 -1.45
CA VAL A 168 1.81 6.45 -2.59
C VAL A 168 2.00 4.96 -2.85
N TYR A 169 3.24 4.49 -2.87
CA TYR A 169 3.59 3.08 -2.96
C TYR A 169 2.87 2.27 -1.87
N ALA A 170 2.92 2.75 -0.63
CA ALA A 170 2.26 2.09 0.48
C ALA A 170 0.73 2.02 0.31
N LEU A 171 0.09 3.13 -0.05
CA LEU A 171 -1.36 3.21 -0.27
C LEU A 171 -1.81 2.28 -1.41
N ILE A 172 -1.08 2.27 -2.54
CA ILE A 172 -1.38 1.38 -3.68
C ILE A 172 -1.25 -0.08 -3.24
N LYS A 173 -0.16 -0.45 -2.58
CA LYS A 173 0.07 -1.85 -2.15
C LYS A 173 -1.01 -2.33 -1.19
N ILE A 174 -1.42 -1.48 -0.24
CA ILE A 174 -2.51 -1.76 0.68
C ILE A 174 -3.84 -1.93 -0.08
N GLY A 175 -4.15 -1.03 -1.01
CA GLY A 175 -5.36 -1.09 -1.82
C GLY A 175 -5.45 -2.34 -2.70
N MET A 176 -4.33 -2.75 -3.31
CA MET A 176 -4.27 -3.97 -4.14
C MET A 176 -4.60 -5.24 -3.33
N GLN A 177 -4.27 -5.30 -2.04
CA GLN A 177 -4.63 -6.46 -1.20
C GLN A 177 -6.12 -6.53 -0.86
N GLN A 178 -6.84 -5.41 -0.93
CA GLN A 178 -8.29 -5.37 -0.68
C GLN A 178 -9.11 -5.79 -1.90
N GLN A 179 -8.51 -5.86 -3.09
CA GLN A 179 -9.24 -6.25 -4.30
C GLN A 179 -9.56 -7.76 -4.29
N PRO A 180 -10.83 -8.15 -4.55
CA PRO A 180 -11.22 -9.55 -4.59
C PRO A 180 -10.48 -10.27 -5.73
N GLY A 181 -9.66 -11.27 -5.37
CA GLY A 181 -8.75 -11.97 -6.30
C GLY A 181 -7.26 -11.77 -6.00
N ALA A 182 -6.89 -11.00 -4.99
CA ALA A 182 -5.50 -10.91 -4.52
C ALA A 182 -5.01 -12.18 -3.77
N GLN A 183 -5.92 -13.02 -3.25
CA GLN A 183 -5.58 -14.14 -2.36
C GLN A 183 -5.57 -15.54 -3.01
N THR A 184 -5.68 -15.68 -4.34
CA THR A 184 -5.74 -17.01 -4.98
C THR A 184 -4.38 -17.61 -5.35
N GLY A 185 -3.34 -17.33 -4.57
CA GLY A 185 -1.99 -17.87 -4.80
C GLY A 185 -1.44 -18.57 -3.57
N ASN A 186 -1.92 -19.79 -3.32
CA ASN A 186 -1.22 -20.83 -2.57
C ASN A 186 -1.18 -22.09 -3.44
#